data_AF-A0A251X8M6-F1
#
_entry.id   AF-A0A251X8M6-F1
#
_cell.length_a   1.000
_cell.length_b   1.000
_cell.length_c   1.000
_cell.angle_alpha   90.00
_cell.angle_beta   90.00
_cell.angle_gamma   90.00
#
_symmetry.space_group_name_H-M   'P 1'
#
loop_
_entity.id
_entity.type
_entity.pdbx_description
1 polymer ?
#
loop_
_entity_poly.entity_id
_entity_poly.type
_entity_poly.pdbx_seq_one_letter_code
_entity_poly.pdbx_strand_id
1 'polypeptide(L)'
;MVAVKIMAESRYSFSDYNEYNVLKIPLAFILSAIYLLKYFVILILLPILSKVPKLGTSIEPLMPYIGQFAHQHVNLLLLLPSIPALLVVIAATKRAPTTQATWIRTVWKNARMLLLLAVLLDLFLLTLFLLLGLKHLSGLLIVILYLNAVILLYLLRSKRLPDVLAEFPDYVPSEN
;
A
#
# COMPACT_ATOMS: atom_id res chain seq x y z
N MET A 1 -15.85 -42.09 6.13
CA MET A 1 -16.24 -41.42 4.87
C MET A 1 -16.82 -40.00 5.06
N VAL A 2 -16.80 -39.44 6.29
CA VAL A 2 -17.28 -38.06 6.58
C VAL A 2 -16.19 -36.99 6.38
N ALA A 3 -14.92 -37.33 6.58
CA ALA A 3 -13.80 -36.39 6.47
C ALA A 3 -13.54 -35.87 5.04
N VAL A 4 -13.85 -36.66 4.01
CA VAL A 4 -13.62 -36.27 2.61
C VAL A 4 -14.67 -35.25 2.13
N LYS A 5 -15.87 -35.26 2.73
CA LYS A 5 -16.98 -34.37 2.33
C LYS A 5 -16.80 -32.92 2.83
N ILE A 6 -15.94 -32.70 3.83
CA ILE A 6 -15.64 -31.36 4.36
C ILE A 6 -14.59 -30.64 3.48
N MET A 7 -13.73 -31.37 2.76
CA MET A 7 -12.70 -30.75 1.90
C MET A 7 -13.23 -30.21 0.56
N ALA A 8 -14.50 -30.48 0.22
CA ALA A 8 -15.09 -30.06 -1.05
C ALA A 8 -15.64 -28.62 -1.05
N GLU A 9 -15.62 -27.91 0.08
CA GLU A 9 -16.16 -26.54 0.21
C GLU A 9 -15.11 -25.46 0.52
N SER A 10 -13.81 -25.76 0.56
CA SER A 10 -12.82 -24.70 0.78
C SER A 10 -12.54 -23.96 -0.53
N ARG A 11 -12.90 -22.67 -0.57
CA ARG A 11 -12.58 -21.75 -1.68
C ARG A 11 -11.07 -21.60 -1.97
N TYR A 12 -10.23 -22.14 -1.09
CA TYR A 12 -8.77 -22.02 -1.09
C TYR A 12 -8.11 -23.39 -0.87
N SER A 13 -6.93 -23.58 -1.47
CA SER A 13 -6.10 -24.77 -1.29
C SER A 13 -5.19 -24.61 -0.07
N PHE A 14 -4.67 -25.71 0.49
CA PHE A 14 -3.67 -25.65 1.56
C PHE A 14 -2.42 -24.82 1.18
N SER A 15 -2.07 -24.76 -0.11
CA SER A 15 -0.94 -23.95 -0.60
C SER A 15 -1.17 -22.43 -0.51
N ASP A 16 -2.42 -21.98 -0.35
CA ASP A 16 -2.79 -20.57 -0.20
C ASP A 16 -2.52 -20.01 1.20
N TYR A 17 -2.30 -20.88 2.18
CA TYR A 17 -2.03 -20.53 3.57
C TYR A 17 -0.52 -20.40 3.84
N ASN A 18 -0.16 -19.53 4.77
CA ASN A 18 1.22 -19.38 5.25
C ASN A 18 1.52 -20.30 6.44
N GLU A 19 2.75 -20.21 6.97
CA GLU A 19 3.22 -20.95 8.14
C GLU A 19 2.41 -20.70 9.44
N TYR A 20 1.61 -19.63 9.48
CA TYR A 20 0.75 -19.28 10.62
C TYR A 20 -0.72 -19.68 10.40
N ASN A 21 -1.01 -20.55 9.44
CA ASN A 21 -2.36 -20.98 9.07
C ASN A 21 -3.31 -19.83 8.68
N VAL A 22 -2.78 -18.72 8.17
CA VAL A 22 -3.58 -17.62 7.61
C VAL A 22 -3.31 -17.45 6.12
N LEU A 23 -4.29 -16.97 5.37
CA LEU A 23 -4.19 -16.74 3.93
C LEU A 23 -3.02 -15.81 3.61
N LYS A 24 -2.26 -16.19 2.58
CA LYS A 24 -1.16 -15.39 2.05
C LYS A 24 -1.69 -14.08 1.49
N ILE A 25 -0.94 -13.01 1.77
CA ILE A 25 -1.22 -11.69 1.22
C ILE A 25 -0.97 -11.75 -0.29
N PRO A 26 -1.96 -11.41 -1.14
CA PRO A 26 -1.75 -11.42 -2.58
C PRO A 26 -0.73 -10.35 -2.96
N LEU A 27 0.18 -10.69 -3.89
CA LEU A 27 1.25 -9.79 -4.32
C LEU A 27 0.72 -8.42 -4.79
N ALA A 28 -0.40 -8.43 -5.53
CA ALA A 28 -1.05 -7.22 -6.01
C ALA A 28 -1.45 -6.25 -4.88
N PHE A 29 -1.83 -6.76 -3.70
CA PHE A 29 -2.14 -5.93 -2.54
C PHE A 29 -0.89 -5.25 -1.98
N ILE A 30 0.21 -6.01 -1.84
CA ILE A 30 1.49 -5.47 -1.37
C ILE A 30 2.00 -4.39 -2.35
N LEU A 31 1.98 -4.69 -3.66
CA LEU A 31 2.38 -3.74 -4.68
C LEU A 31 1.52 -2.47 -4.67
N SER A 32 0.21 -2.61 -4.46
CA SER A 32 -0.70 -1.46 -4.34
C SER A 32 -0.36 -0.59 -3.13
N ALA A 33 -0.15 -1.21 -1.97
CA ALA A 33 0.19 -0.49 -0.74
C ALA A 33 1.53 0.24 -0.85
N ILE A 34 2.55 -0.42 -1.41
CA ILE A 34 3.88 0.19 -1.64
C ILE A 34 3.78 1.33 -2.67
N TYR A 35 3.08 1.12 -3.78
CA TYR A 35 2.90 2.17 -4.79
C TYR A 35 2.24 3.43 -4.22
N LEU A 36 1.26 3.29 -3.33
CA LEU A 36 0.59 4.43 -2.69
C LEU A 36 1.51 5.25 -1.76
N LEU A 37 2.68 4.71 -1.40
CA LEU A 37 3.75 5.44 -0.73
C LEU A 37 4.64 6.26 -1.66
N LYS A 38 4.36 6.32 -2.96
CA LYS A 38 5.16 7.05 -3.96
C LYS A 38 5.51 8.48 -3.55
N TYR A 39 4.60 9.24 -2.93
CA TYR A 39 4.90 10.61 -2.50
C TYR A 39 5.85 10.66 -1.32
N PHE A 40 5.72 9.74 -0.36
CA PHE A 40 6.70 9.58 0.71
C PHE A 40 8.10 9.26 0.12
N VAL A 41 8.16 8.35 -0.84
CA VAL A 41 9.43 8.00 -1.50
C VAL A 41 10.00 9.20 -2.25
N ILE A 42 9.21 9.86 -3.10
CA ILE A 42 9.65 10.95 -3.98
C ILE A 42 10.02 12.21 -3.18
N LEU A 43 9.20 12.60 -2.19
CA LEU A 43 9.34 13.89 -1.49
C LEU A 43 10.21 13.80 -0.23
N ILE A 44 10.31 12.63 0.40
CA ILE A 44 11.06 12.46 1.65
C ILE A 44 12.29 11.57 1.43
N LEU A 45 12.08 10.33 0.95
CA LEU A 45 13.16 9.34 0.90
C LEU A 45 14.25 9.72 -0.12
N LEU A 46 13.90 10.03 -1.37
CA LEU A 46 14.88 10.32 -2.43
C LEU A 46 15.72 11.57 -2.15
N PRO A 47 15.19 12.70 -1.64
CA PRO A 47 16.00 13.86 -1.24
C PRO A 47 16.95 13.60 -0.07
N ILE A 48 16.63 12.64 0.81
CA ILE A 48 17.55 12.22 1.87
C ILE A 48 18.66 11.34 1.27
N LEU A 49 18.29 10.38 0.42
CA LEU A 49 19.24 9.48 -0.22
C LEU A 49 20.21 10.21 -1.17
N SER A 50 19.80 11.33 -1.78
CA SER A 50 20.68 12.12 -2.67
C SER A 50 21.88 12.72 -1.94
N LYS A 51 21.78 12.91 -0.63
CA LYS A 51 22.85 13.42 0.22
C LYS A 51 23.84 12.34 0.69
N VAL A 52 23.54 11.06 0.42
CA VAL A 52 24.41 9.94 0.81
C VAL A 52 25.42 9.69 -0.32
N PRO A 53 26.74 9.82 -0.10
CA PRO A 53 27.73 9.86 -1.20
C PRO A 53 27.69 8.69 -2.19
N LYS A 54 27.48 7.46 -1.70
CA LYS A 54 27.43 6.25 -2.56
C LYS A 54 26.07 6.02 -3.24
N LEU A 55 24.99 6.50 -2.63
CA LEU A 55 23.63 6.32 -3.16
C LEU A 55 23.21 7.50 -4.05
N GLY A 56 23.71 8.70 -3.76
CA GLY A 56 23.40 9.93 -4.48
C GLY A 56 23.75 9.86 -5.96
N THR A 57 24.92 9.30 -6.30
CA THR A 57 25.34 9.11 -7.70
C THR A 57 24.42 8.16 -8.47
N SER A 58 23.82 7.17 -7.79
CA SER A 58 22.91 6.21 -8.43
C SER A 58 21.51 6.80 -8.71
N ILE A 59 21.10 7.80 -7.94
CA ILE A 59 19.78 8.44 -8.08
C ILE A 59 19.82 9.80 -8.77
N GLU A 60 21.01 10.31 -9.08
CA GLU A 60 21.22 11.57 -9.81
C GLU A 60 20.40 11.66 -11.11
N PRO A 61 20.28 10.60 -11.94
CA PRO A 61 19.45 10.65 -13.15
C PRO A 61 17.95 10.87 -12.89
N LEU A 62 17.48 10.58 -11.67
CA LEU A 62 16.08 10.74 -11.27
C LEU A 62 15.80 12.15 -10.72
N MET A 63 16.82 12.92 -10.35
CA MET A 63 16.64 14.25 -9.74
C MET A 63 15.87 15.26 -10.59
N PRO A 64 16.01 15.33 -11.92
CA PRO A 64 15.21 16.25 -12.73
C PRO A 64 13.69 15.98 -12.61
N TYR A 65 13.29 14.72 -12.52
CA TYR A 65 11.90 14.32 -12.35
C TYR A 65 11.39 14.57 -10.93
N ILE A 66 12.26 14.42 -9.93
CA ILE A 66 11.94 14.73 -8.53
C ILE A 66 11.81 16.24 -8.33
N GLY A 67 12.67 17.05 -8.95
CA GLY A 67 12.61 18.51 -8.89
C GLY A 67 11.27 19.08 -9.37
N GLN A 68 10.70 18.49 -10.44
CA GLN A 68 9.35 18.83 -10.93
C GLN A 68 8.25 18.57 -9.88
N PHE A 69 8.44 17.57 -9.00
CA PHE A 69 7.53 17.27 -7.89
C PHE A 69 7.89 17.97 -6.58
N ALA A 70 9.14 18.37 -6.35
CA ALA A 70 9.58 18.90 -5.07
C ALA A 70 9.48 20.43 -4.98
N HIS A 71 9.54 21.15 -6.10
CA HIS A 71 9.66 22.62 -6.09
C HIS A 71 8.36 23.40 -5.86
N GLN A 72 7.21 22.73 -5.70
CA GLN A 72 5.97 23.42 -5.33
C GLN A 72 5.61 23.06 -3.89
N HIS A 73 5.54 24.06 -2.99
CA HIS A 73 5.16 23.86 -1.58
C HIS A 73 3.79 23.15 -1.42
N VAL A 74 2.92 23.27 -2.42
CA VAL A 74 1.62 22.60 -2.52
C VAL A 74 1.77 21.06 -2.59
N ASN A 75 2.94 20.54 -2.98
CA ASN A 75 3.17 19.10 -3.10
C ASN A 75 3.29 18.38 -1.74
N LEU A 76 3.47 19.08 -0.62
CA LEU A 76 3.42 18.45 0.71
C LEU A 76 2.02 17.90 1.03
N LEU A 77 0.95 18.50 0.49
CA LEU A 77 -0.41 17.96 0.64
C LEU A 77 -0.56 16.58 -0.03
N LEU A 78 0.26 16.26 -1.03
CA LEU A 78 0.29 14.94 -1.66
C LEU A 78 0.88 13.84 -0.77
N LEU A 79 1.41 14.19 0.41
CA LEU A 79 1.77 13.19 1.42
C LEU A 79 0.54 12.63 2.15
N LEU A 80 -0.56 13.36 2.21
CA LEU A 80 -1.76 12.94 2.95
C LEU A 80 -2.31 11.58 2.48
N PRO A 81 -2.43 11.30 1.16
CA PRO A 81 -2.80 9.97 0.67
C PRO A 81 -1.86 8.84 1.10
N SER A 82 -0.57 9.11 1.33
CA SER A 82 0.40 8.08 1.72
C SER A 82 0.28 7.66 3.18
N ILE A 83 -0.35 8.46 4.05
CA ILE A 83 -0.53 8.14 5.48
C ILE A 83 -1.32 6.84 5.70
N PRO A 84 -2.55 6.69 5.16
CA PRO A 84 -3.30 5.44 5.31
C PRO A 84 -2.60 4.24 4.67
N ALA A 85 -1.90 4.43 3.54
CA ALA A 85 -1.10 3.37 2.93
C ALA A 85 0.07 2.94 3.82
N LEU A 86 0.72 3.89 4.51
CA LEU A 86 1.83 3.60 5.43
C LEU A 86 1.36 2.75 6.61
N LEU A 87 0.21 3.09 7.19
CA LEU A 87 -0.40 2.29 8.25
C LEU A 87 -0.62 0.85 7.80
N VAL A 88 -1.12 0.65 6.57
CA VAL A 88 -1.34 -0.69 6.00
C VAL A 88 -0.02 -1.44 5.79
N VAL A 89 1.03 -0.79 5.30
CA VAL A 89 2.35 -1.41 5.14
C VAL A 89 2.94 -1.81 6.49
N ILE A 90 2.83 -0.94 7.51
CA ILE A 90 3.26 -1.28 8.88
C ILE A 90 2.47 -2.48 9.40
N ALA A 91 1.15 -2.52 9.21
CA ALA A 91 0.34 -3.65 9.65
C ALA A 91 0.67 -4.95 8.90
N ALA A 92 0.96 -4.87 7.61
CA ALA A 92 1.37 -6.02 6.80
C ALA A 92 2.71 -6.60 7.25
N THR A 93 3.69 -5.74 7.54
CA THR A 93 5.03 -6.16 8.02
C THR A 93 5.01 -6.71 9.44
N LYS A 94 4.05 -6.25 10.26
CA LYS A 94 3.83 -6.74 11.64
C LYS A 94 2.77 -7.86 11.70
N ARG A 95 2.38 -8.47 10.58
CA ARG A 95 1.44 -9.60 10.57
C ARG A 95 2.14 -10.89 11.00
N ALA A 96 2.34 -11.02 12.31
CA ALA A 96 3.01 -12.16 12.94
C ALA A 96 2.28 -12.55 14.25
N PRO A 97 2.35 -13.82 14.68
CA PRO A 97 1.71 -14.30 15.91
C PRO A 97 2.22 -13.60 17.18
N THR A 98 3.42 -13.03 17.15
CA THR A 98 3.97 -12.26 18.29
C THR A 98 3.33 -10.87 18.46
N THR A 99 2.49 -10.44 17.52
CA THR A 99 1.94 -9.08 17.54
C THR A 99 0.71 -8.99 18.46
N GLN A 100 0.93 -8.39 19.63
CA GLN A 100 -0.11 -8.08 20.61
C GLN A 100 -0.85 -6.77 20.32
N ALA A 101 -0.24 -5.83 19.61
CA ALA A 101 -0.75 -4.47 19.48
C ALA A 101 -2.12 -4.44 18.77
N THR A 102 -3.18 -4.15 19.53
CA THR A 102 -4.57 -4.15 19.06
C THR A 102 -4.78 -3.19 17.89
N TRP A 103 -4.10 -2.04 17.89
CA TRP A 103 -4.20 -1.07 16.80
C TRP A 103 -3.72 -1.64 15.46
N ILE A 104 -2.71 -2.52 15.44
CA ILE A 104 -2.21 -3.17 14.22
C ILE A 104 -3.28 -4.09 13.64
N ARG A 105 -3.95 -4.86 14.51
CA ARG A 105 -5.05 -5.75 14.12
C ARG A 105 -6.23 -4.95 13.57
N THR A 106 -6.55 -3.80 14.19
CA THR A 106 -7.62 -2.90 13.72
C THR A 106 -7.28 -2.28 12.36
N VAL A 107 -6.04 -1.82 12.16
CA VAL A 107 -5.57 -1.29 10.87
C VAL A 107 -5.64 -2.38 9.80
N TRP A 108 -5.21 -3.61 10.11
CA TRP A 108 -5.26 -4.73 9.18
C TRP A 108 -6.69 -5.06 8.72
N LYS A 109 -7.63 -5.20 9.66
CA LYS A 109 -9.05 -5.46 9.35
C LYS A 109 -9.65 -4.39 8.44
N ASN A 110 -9.21 -3.14 8.60
CA ASN A 110 -9.67 -2.00 7.81
C ASN A 110 -8.75 -1.67 6.63
N ALA A 111 -7.76 -2.50 6.31
CA ALA A 111 -6.71 -2.13 5.36
C ALA A 111 -7.25 -1.84 3.96
N ARG A 112 -8.27 -2.58 3.52
CA ARG A 112 -8.95 -2.30 2.24
C ARG A 112 -9.55 -0.90 2.21
N MET A 113 -10.25 -0.50 3.27
CA MET A 113 -10.86 0.83 3.37
C MET A 113 -9.80 1.93 3.45
N LEU A 114 -8.71 1.69 4.18
CA LEU A 114 -7.58 2.61 4.25
C LEU A 114 -6.91 2.80 2.88
N LEU A 115 -6.67 1.72 2.12
CA LEU A 115 -6.11 1.84 0.77
C LEU A 115 -7.09 2.49 -0.22
N LEU A 116 -8.39 2.23 -0.10
CA LEU A 116 -9.41 2.94 -0.89
C LEU A 116 -9.40 4.44 -0.57
N LEU A 117 -9.36 4.81 0.71
CA LEU A 117 -9.24 6.19 1.15
C LEU A 117 -7.96 6.84 0.59
N ALA A 118 -6.83 6.13 0.64
CA ALA A 118 -5.56 6.58 0.08
C ALA A 118 -5.72 6.93 -1.42
N VAL A 119 -6.26 6.01 -2.22
CA VAL A 119 -6.45 6.22 -3.66
C VAL A 119 -7.43 7.36 -3.94
N LEU A 120 -8.54 7.44 -3.22
CA LEU A 120 -9.56 8.47 -3.40
C LEU A 120 -9.03 9.86 -3.03
N LEU A 121 -8.29 9.98 -1.92
CA LEU A 121 -7.64 11.23 -1.54
C LEU A 121 -6.62 11.66 -2.60
N ASP A 122 -5.84 10.72 -3.14
CA ASP A 122 -4.88 11.02 -4.19
C ASP A 122 -5.55 11.53 -5.46
N LEU A 123 -6.56 10.80 -5.96
CA LEU A 123 -7.34 11.22 -7.13
C LEU A 123 -8.01 12.57 -6.92
N PHE A 124 -8.56 12.81 -5.73
CA PHE A 124 -9.17 14.08 -5.36
C PHE A 124 -8.16 15.23 -5.41
N LEU A 125 -7.00 15.10 -4.76
CA LEU A 125 -5.96 16.12 -4.73
C LEU A 125 -5.38 16.40 -6.12
N LEU A 126 -5.10 15.36 -6.90
CA LEU A 126 -4.60 15.51 -8.26
C LEU A 126 -5.61 16.24 -9.15
N THR A 127 -6.90 15.89 -9.05
CA THR A 127 -7.97 16.56 -9.80
C THR A 127 -8.10 18.02 -9.36
N LEU A 128 -8.09 18.28 -8.05
CA LEU A 128 -8.15 19.63 -7.50
C LEU A 128 -6.97 20.50 -8.01
N PHE A 129 -5.76 19.96 -8.02
CA PHE A 129 -4.58 20.71 -8.50
C PHE A 129 -4.59 20.95 -10.01
N LEU A 130 -5.18 20.05 -10.79
CA LEU A 130 -5.44 20.28 -12.22
C LEU A 130 -6.46 21.41 -12.41
N LEU A 131 -7.57 21.39 -11.67
CA LEU A 131 -8.62 22.41 -11.75
C LEU A 131 -8.14 23.80 -11.32
N LEU A 132 -7.28 23.87 -10.30
CA LEU A 132 -6.66 25.12 -9.83
C LEU A 132 -5.48 25.59 -10.70
N GLY A 133 -5.12 24.86 -11.76
CA GLY A 133 -3.98 25.19 -12.62
C GLY A 133 -2.61 25.04 -11.96
N LEU A 134 -2.53 24.34 -10.82
CA LEU A 134 -1.29 24.13 -10.05
C LEU A 134 -0.46 22.97 -10.63
N LYS A 135 -1.10 22.07 -11.38
CA LYS A 135 -0.45 21.01 -12.15
C LYS A 135 -0.97 21.00 -13.58
N HIS A 136 -0.14 20.49 -14.48
CA HIS A 136 -0.50 20.26 -15.87
C HIS A 136 -0.55 18.76 -16.17
N LEU A 137 -1.38 18.38 -17.15
CA LEU A 137 -1.41 17.02 -17.67
C LEU A 137 -0.09 16.71 -18.39
N SER A 138 0.76 15.95 -17.72
CA SER A 138 1.98 15.37 -18.28
C SER A 138 1.82 13.87 -18.47
N GLY A 139 2.66 13.25 -19.31
CA GLY A 139 2.67 11.79 -19.48
C GLY A 139 2.82 11.04 -18.15
N LEU A 140 3.66 11.56 -17.25
CA LEU A 140 3.84 11.00 -15.90
C LEU A 140 2.56 11.07 -15.07
N LEU A 141 1.86 12.22 -15.08
CA LEU A 141 0.61 12.37 -14.35
C LEU A 141 -0.48 11.43 -14.88
N ILE A 142 -0.55 11.24 -16.20
CA ILE A 142 -1.47 10.28 -16.83
C ILE A 142 -1.17 8.85 -16.35
N VAL A 143 0.11 8.46 -16.29
CA VAL A 143 0.51 7.14 -15.76
C VAL A 143 0.11 6.99 -14.29
N ILE A 144 0.28 8.04 -13.45
CA ILE A 144 -0.17 8.01 -12.06
C ILE A 144 -1.69 7.81 -11.96
N LEU A 145 -2.46 8.59 -12.72
CA LEU A 145 -3.93 8.48 -12.74
C LEU A 145 -4.38 7.09 -13.19
N TYR A 146 -3.74 6.54 -14.23
CA TYR A 146 -4.01 5.19 -14.71
C TYR A 146 -3.73 4.13 -13.63
N LEU A 147 -2.56 4.17 -12.98
CA LEU A 147 -2.22 3.22 -11.93
C LEU A 147 -3.17 3.33 -10.73
N ASN A 148 -3.55 4.54 -10.32
CA ASN A 148 -4.57 4.76 -9.29
C ASN A 148 -5.91 4.12 -9.68
N ALA A 149 -6.35 4.27 -10.93
CA ALA A 149 -7.59 3.67 -11.42
C ALA A 149 -7.53 2.13 -11.41
N VAL A 150 -6.40 1.54 -11.84
CA VAL A 150 -6.17 0.08 -11.79
C VAL A 150 -6.23 -0.44 -10.35
N ILE A 151 -5.55 0.26 -9.42
CA ILE A 151 -5.55 -0.11 -8.00
C ILE A 151 -6.96 0.04 -7.40
N LEU A 152 -7.66 1.13 -7.71
CA LEU A 152 -9.05 1.33 -7.27
C LEU A 152 -9.93 0.17 -7.70
N LEU A 153 -9.87 -0.20 -8.99
CA LEU A 153 -10.66 -1.29 -9.56
C LEU A 153 -10.30 -2.64 -8.92
N TYR A 154 -9.00 -2.92 -8.72
CA TYR A 154 -8.53 -4.09 -7.99
C TYR A 154 -9.09 -4.16 -6.56
N LEU A 155 -8.99 -3.08 -5.79
CA LEU A 155 -9.48 -3.02 -4.42
C LEU A 155 -11.01 -3.17 -4.34
N LEU A 156 -11.76 -2.67 -5.33
CA LEU A 156 -13.21 -2.79 -5.38
C LEU A 156 -13.69 -4.18 -5.82
N ARG A 157 -13.01 -4.81 -6.79
CA ARG A 157 -13.45 -6.07 -7.42
C ARG A 157 -12.88 -7.33 -6.76
N SER A 158 -11.77 -7.24 -6.03
CA SER A 158 -11.12 -8.42 -5.47
C SER A 158 -11.96 -9.08 -4.37
N LYS A 159 -12.40 -10.32 -4.64
CA LYS A 159 -13.14 -11.16 -3.68
C LYS A 159 -12.24 -11.80 -2.62
N ARG A 160 -10.93 -11.94 -2.90
CA ARG A 160 -9.96 -12.56 -1.98
C ARG A 160 -9.51 -11.62 -0.87
N LEU A 161 -9.57 -10.31 -1.08
CA LEU A 161 -9.11 -9.32 -0.10
C LEU A 161 -9.91 -9.34 1.21
N PRO A 162 -11.25 -9.36 1.20
CA PRO A 162 -12.03 -9.47 2.45
C PRO A 162 -11.61 -10.67 3.30
N ASP A 163 -11.41 -11.84 2.68
CA ASP A 163 -11.04 -13.07 3.39
C ASP A 163 -9.64 -12.94 4.02
N VAL A 164 -8.65 -12.47 3.24
CA VAL A 164 -7.27 -12.26 3.74
C VAL A 164 -7.21 -11.24 4.88
N LEU A 165 -8.03 -10.19 4.82
CA LEU A 165 -8.03 -9.10 5.82
C LEU A 165 -8.86 -9.43 7.06
N ALA A 166 -9.78 -10.39 6.97
CA ALA A 166 -10.48 -10.93 8.14
C ALA A 166 -9.53 -11.76 9.03
N GLU A 167 -8.52 -12.39 8.42
CA GLU A 167 -7.57 -13.27 9.09
C GLU A 167 -6.32 -12.54 9.60
N PHE A 168 -6.01 -12.71 10.88
CA PHE A 168 -4.77 -12.28 11.52
C PHE A 168 -4.28 -13.41 12.43
N PRO A 169 -2.96 -13.74 12.45
CA PRO A 169 -2.45 -14.82 13.28
C PRO A 169 -2.85 -14.70 14.76
N ASP A 170 -3.24 -15.83 15.35
CA ASP A 170 -3.51 -15.89 16.78
C ASP A 170 -2.24 -15.61 17.57
N TYR A 171 -2.40 -14.96 18.73
CA TYR A 171 -1.26 -14.60 19.55
C TYR A 171 -0.69 -15.85 20.22
N VAL A 172 0.58 -16.14 19.93
CA VAL A 172 1.35 -17.17 20.63
C VAL A 172 2.50 -16.47 21.37
N PRO A 173 2.54 -16.53 22.71
CA PRO A 173 3.67 -15.98 23.46
C PRO A 173 4.96 -16.66 23.02
N SER A 174 6.01 -15.88 22.75
CA SER A 174 7.35 -16.46 22.67
C SER A 174 7.72 -16.99 24.04
N GLU A 175 7.96 -18.30 24.17
CA GLU A 175 8.59 -18.86 25.36
C GLU A 175 9.97 -18.17 25.51
N ASN A 176 10.17 -17.49 26.63
CA ASN A 176 11.45 -16.92 27.04
C ASN A 176 12.24 -17.97 27.83
#